data_AF-A0A8T4DX51-F1
#
_entry.id   AF-A0A8T4DX51-F1
#
_cell.length_a   1.000
_cell.length_b   1.000
_cell.length_c   1.000
_cell.angle_alpha   90.00
_cell.angle_beta   90.00
_cell.angle_gamma   90.00
#
_symmetry.space_group_name_H-M   'P 1'
#
loop_
_entity.id
_entity.type
_entity.pdbx_description
1 polymer ?
#
loop_
_entity_poly.entity_id
_entity_poly.type
_entity_poly.pdbx_seq_one_letter_code
_entity_poly.pdbx_strand_id
1 'polypeptide(L)'
;MKFEKVCLGGTFNPPIHIGHDALINKAFESGKFVVIGLTHDKYFYYLGKDKDWLKNEVKNYSERRSNLRAYLNTRGWDKRYMIVPLYHDYDDALVEDPKYCDAIIVSLETRPDAEKINEKRKKKGFPPLEIIQIKTVLAKDGLPVSSSRIRKGDIDRRGNILMEDRTLLNV
;
A
#
# COMPACT_ATOMS: atom_id res chain seq x y z
N MET A 1 8.08 20.31 -1.55
CA MET A 1 8.12 18.93 -1.01
C MET A 1 9.10 18.92 0.15
N LYS A 2 8.75 18.27 1.28
CA LYS A 2 9.53 18.32 2.54
C LYS A 2 10.73 17.37 2.53
N PHE A 3 10.64 16.27 1.79
CA PHE A 3 11.64 15.19 1.79
C PHE A 3 12.23 14.94 0.40
N GLU A 4 13.46 14.44 0.33
CA GLU A 4 14.09 14.05 -0.93
C GLU A 4 13.53 12.70 -1.39
N LYS A 5 13.51 11.70 -0.50
CA LYS A 5 12.98 10.36 -0.78
C LYS A 5 11.98 9.94 0.28
N VAL A 6 10.83 9.45 -0.17
CA VAL A 6 9.77 8.92 0.69
C VAL A 6 9.45 7.50 0.27
N CYS A 7 9.28 6.58 1.22
CA CYS A 7 8.83 5.23 0.93
C CYS A 7 7.36 5.01 1.33
N LEU A 8 6.73 4.05 0.66
CA LEU A 8 5.50 3.39 1.13
C LEU A 8 5.54 1.92 0.71
N GLY A 9 4.76 1.09 1.39
CA GLY A 9 4.65 -0.33 1.10
C GLY A 9 3.20 -0.77 0.96
N GLY A 10 2.97 -1.83 0.20
CA GLY A 10 1.66 -2.46 0.12
C GLY A 10 1.58 -3.58 -0.90
N THR A 11 0.50 -4.37 -0.82
CA THR A 11 0.20 -5.38 -1.83
C THR A 11 -0.32 -4.76 -3.12
N PHE A 12 -1.06 -3.65 -3.04
CA PHE A 12 -1.69 -2.95 -4.18
C PHE A 12 -2.43 -3.90 -5.13
N ASN A 13 -3.18 -4.84 -4.55
CA ASN A 13 -3.93 -5.82 -5.31
C ASN A 13 -5.06 -5.11 -6.08
N PRO A 14 -5.23 -5.33 -7.39
CA PRO A 14 -6.30 -4.70 -8.15
C PRO A 14 -7.71 -5.01 -7.61
N PRO A 15 -8.65 -4.06 -7.74
CA PRO A 15 -8.48 -2.74 -8.37
C PRO A 15 -7.82 -1.69 -7.46
N ILE A 16 -7.11 -0.73 -8.06
CA ILE A 16 -6.70 0.49 -7.37
C ILE A 16 -7.95 1.31 -7.01
N HIS A 17 -8.01 1.80 -5.77
CA HIS A 17 -9.17 2.47 -5.17
C HIS A 17 -8.74 3.66 -4.33
N ILE A 18 -9.71 4.43 -3.81
CA ILE A 18 -9.45 5.69 -3.09
C ILE A 18 -8.53 5.55 -1.87
N GLY A 19 -8.54 4.40 -1.18
CA GLY A 19 -7.55 4.09 -0.13
C GLY A 19 -6.10 4.04 -0.64
N HIS A 20 -5.84 3.31 -1.74
CA HIS A 20 -4.53 3.29 -2.38
C HIS A 20 -4.14 4.69 -2.91
N ASP A 21 -5.09 5.38 -3.53
CA ASP A 21 -4.91 6.74 -4.04
C ASP A 21 -4.45 7.70 -2.94
N ALA A 22 -5.13 7.72 -1.79
CA ALA A 22 -4.75 8.57 -0.65
C ALA A 22 -3.32 8.30 -0.16
N LEU A 23 -2.94 7.03 -0.03
CA LEU A 23 -1.59 6.63 0.40
C LEU A 23 -0.51 7.09 -0.59
N ILE A 24 -0.74 6.82 -1.87
CA ILE A 24 0.20 7.16 -2.94
C ILE A 24 0.29 8.69 -3.10
N ASN A 25 -0.84 9.41 -3.14
CA ASN A 25 -0.87 10.87 -3.25
C ASN A 25 -0.06 11.51 -2.12
N LYS A 26 -0.26 11.04 -0.88
CA LYS A 26 0.48 11.59 0.26
C LYS A 26 2.00 11.44 0.10
N ALA A 27 2.46 10.33 -0.48
CA ALA A 27 3.87 10.11 -0.75
C ALA A 27 4.42 11.12 -1.77
N PHE A 28 3.71 11.32 -2.88
CA PHE A 28 4.13 12.25 -3.94
C PHE A 28 4.00 13.73 -3.54
N GLU A 29 3.12 14.08 -2.62
CA GLU A 29 3.04 15.41 -1.99
C GLU A 29 4.22 15.67 -1.04
N SER A 30 4.64 14.63 -0.32
CA SER A 30 5.65 14.74 0.74
C SER A 30 7.08 14.72 0.19
N GLY A 31 7.34 13.90 -0.84
CA GLY A 31 8.68 13.61 -1.35
C GLY A 31 8.93 14.03 -2.79
N LYS A 32 10.19 14.35 -3.12
CA LYS A 32 10.65 14.57 -4.50
C LYS A 32 10.71 13.26 -5.30
N PHE A 33 11.10 12.16 -4.65
CA PHE A 33 11.14 10.81 -5.21
C PHE A 33 10.45 9.81 -4.29
N VAL A 34 9.73 8.84 -4.86
CA VAL A 34 8.93 7.86 -4.12
C VAL A 34 9.42 6.43 -4.36
N VAL A 35 9.78 5.73 -3.29
CA VAL A 35 10.09 4.29 -3.33
C VAL A 35 8.83 3.51 -2.94
N ILE A 36 8.31 2.72 -3.87
CA ILE A 36 7.08 1.94 -3.65
C ILE A 36 7.45 0.47 -3.48
N GLY A 37 7.39 -0.01 -2.24
CA GLY A 37 7.50 -1.42 -1.91
C GLY A 37 6.23 -2.18 -2.33
N LEU A 38 6.35 -3.06 -3.31
CA LEU A 38 5.27 -3.93 -3.77
C LEU A 38 5.51 -5.35 -3.25
N THR A 39 4.60 -5.86 -2.43
CA THR A 39 4.65 -7.24 -1.91
C THR A 39 4.91 -8.24 -3.02
N HIS A 40 5.93 -9.09 -2.91
CA HIS A 40 6.19 -10.18 -3.83
C HIS A 40 5.33 -11.41 -3.47
N ASP A 41 4.97 -12.24 -4.44
CA ASP A 41 4.12 -13.42 -4.20
C ASP A 41 4.75 -14.40 -3.19
N LYS A 42 6.08 -14.39 -3.13
CA LYS A 42 6.88 -15.18 -2.18
C LYS A 42 6.62 -14.81 -0.72
N TYR A 43 6.27 -13.56 -0.44
CA TYR A 43 5.99 -13.13 0.92
C TYR A 43 4.74 -13.82 1.47
N PHE A 44 3.73 -14.08 0.63
CA PHE A 44 2.53 -14.79 1.08
C PHE A 44 2.81 -16.24 1.50
N TYR A 45 3.73 -16.94 0.84
CA TYR A 45 4.16 -18.27 1.28
C TYR A 45 4.85 -18.21 2.64
N TYR A 46 5.67 -17.17 2.89
CA TYR A 46 6.27 -16.93 4.20
C TYR A 46 5.20 -16.69 5.29
N LEU A 47 4.08 -16.05 4.93
CA LEU A 47 2.92 -15.86 5.81
C LEU A 47 2.01 -17.11 5.92
N GLY A 48 2.46 -18.27 5.43
CA GLY A 48 1.72 -19.53 5.48
C GLY A 48 0.50 -19.59 4.55
N LYS A 49 0.42 -18.73 3.53
CA LYS A 49 -0.63 -18.81 2.50
C LYS A 49 -0.24 -19.80 1.42
N ASP A 50 -1.16 -20.70 1.07
CA ASP A 50 -0.95 -21.67 0.02
C ASP A 50 -1.18 -21.08 -1.39
N LYS A 51 -0.90 -21.91 -2.40
CA LYS A 51 -1.03 -21.53 -3.82
C LYS A 51 -2.48 -21.29 -4.24
N ASP A 52 -3.44 -21.96 -3.63
CA ASP A 52 -4.84 -21.88 -4.03
C ASP A 52 -5.49 -20.61 -3.46
N TRP A 53 -5.19 -20.27 -2.22
CA TRP A 53 -5.52 -18.96 -1.64
C TRP A 53 -4.97 -17.82 -2.50
N LEU A 54 -3.69 -17.90 -2.89
CA LEU A 54 -3.07 -16.88 -3.73
C LEU A 54 -3.80 -16.69 -5.05
N LYS A 55 -4.07 -17.78 -5.78
CA LYS A 55 -4.76 -17.73 -7.08
C LYS A 55 -6.13 -17.06 -7.00
N ASN A 56 -6.84 -17.26 -5.89
CA ASN A 56 -8.20 -16.76 -5.73
C ASN A 56 -8.24 -15.34 -5.17
N GLU A 57 -7.30 -14.97 -4.30
CA GLU A 57 -7.37 -13.71 -3.55
C GLU A 57 -6.49 -12.60 -4.12
N VAL A 58 -5.36 -12.94 -4.74
CA VAL A 58 -4.30 -11.96 -5.06
C VAL A 58 -3.76 -12.20 -6.46
N LYS A 59 -3.75 -11.12 -7.28
CA LYS A 59 -3.07 -11.17 -8.57
C LYS A 59 -1.57 -11.38 -8.38
N ASN A 60 -0.90 -12.06 -9.30
CA ASN A 60 0.54 -12.26 -9.21
C ASN A 60 1.29 -10.90 -9.24
N TYR A 61 2.55 -10.92 -8.79
CA TYR A 61 3.38 -9.73 -8.66
C TYR A 61 3.47 -8.93 -9.97
N SER A 62 3.60 -9.61 -11.11
CA SER A 62 3.72 -8.96 -12.42
C SER A 62 2.46 -8.18 -12.78
N GLU A 63 1.28 -8.80 -12.59
CA GLU A 63 -0.01 -8.15 -12.81
C GLU A 63 -0.21 -6.95 -11.89
N ARG A 64 0.10 -7.09 -10.59
CA ARG A 64 -0.02 -5.99 -9.62
C ARG A 64 0.93 -4.84 -9.97
N ARG A 65 2.17 -5.15 -10.35
CA ARG A 65 3.16 -4.17 -10.79
C ARG A 65 2.71 -3.43 -12.05
N SER A 66 2.17 -4.15 -13.03
CA SER A 66 1.65 -3.55 -14.26
C SER A 66 0.48 -2.61 -13.98
N ASN A 67 -0.50 -3.05 -13.18
CA ASN A 67 -1.64 -2.23 -12.78
C ASN A 67 -1.22 -0.97 -12.00
N LEU A 68 -0.28 -1.11 -11.08
CA LEU A 68 0.27 0.01 -10.33
C LEU A 68 1.00 1.01 -11.23
N ARG A 69 1.83 0.54 -12.18
CA ARG A 69 2.50 1.42 -13.16
C ARG A 69 1.50 2.14 -14.05
N ALA A 70 0.47 1.43 -14.54
CA ALA A 70 -0.59 2.05 -15.33
C ALA A 70 -1.27 3.18 -14.55
N TYR A 71 -1.61 2.93 -13.28
CA TYR A 71 -2.16 3.95 -12.39
C TYR A 71 -1.21 5.13 -12.16
N LEU A 72 0.07 4.89 -11.89
CA LEU A 72 1.04 5.98 -11.68
C LEU A 72 1.27 6.82 -12.96
N ASN A 73 1.20 6.19 -14.13
CA ASN A 73 1.33 6.87 -15.41
C ASN A 73 0.16 7.82 -15.68
N THR A 74 -1.08 7.46 -15.30
CA THR A 74 -2.23 8.38 -15.44
C THR A 74 -2.10 9.64 -14.57
N ARG A 75 -1.19 9.64 -13.59
CA ARG A 75 -0.89 10.78 -12.71
C ARG A 75 0.28 11.63 -13.16
N GLY A 76 1.01 11.22 -14.22
CA GLY A 76 2.18 11.95 -14.72
C GLY A 76 3.40 11.89 -13.79
N TRP A 77 3.60 10.75 -13.10
CA TRP A 77 4.69 10.58 -12.13
C TRP A 77 5.82 9.67 -12.60
N ASP A 78 5.88 9.33 -13.89
CA ASP A 78 6.77 8.34 -14.51
C ASP A 78 8.27 8.46 -14.16
N LYS A 79 8.74 9.64 -13.75
CA LYS A 79 10.16 9.91 -13.38
C LYS A 79 10.41 10.07 -11.89
N ARG A 80 9.38 10.03 -11.05
CA ARG A 80 9.48 10.32 -9.62
C ARG A 80 9.27 9.10 -8.74
N TYR A 81 9.35 7.89 -9.28
CA TYR A 81 9.23 6.69 -8.48
C TYR A 81 10.10 5.52 -8.95
N MET A 82 10.29 4.57 -8.04
CA MET A 82 10.68 3.21 -8.38
C MET A 82 9.78 2.23 -7.63
N ILE A 83 9.58 1.04 -8.21
CA ILE A 83 8.87 -0.06 -7.55
C ILE A 83 9.90 -1.12 -7.18
N VAL A 84 9.97 -1.45 -5.90
CA VAL A 84 10.88 -2.47 -5.34
C VAL A 84 10.07 -3.66 -4.81
N PRO A 85 10.49 -4.92 -5.07
CA PRO A 85 9.81 -6.09 -4.55
C PRO A 85 10.04 -6.25 -3.05
N LEU A 86 8.98 -6.53 -2.28
CA LEU A 86 9.09 -6.88 -0.86
C LEU A 86 8.92 -8.39 -0.68
N TYR A 87 9.96 -9.07 -0.19
CA TYR A 87 9.93 -10.52 0.06
C TYR A 87 9.54 -10.90 1.49
N HIS A 88 9.55 -9.92 2.39
CA HIS A 88 9.20 -10.03 3.81
C HIS A 88 8.62 -8.68 4.30
N ASP A 89 8.60 -8.43 5.61
CA ASP A 89 7.89 -7.33 6.27
C ASP A 89 8.19 -5.93 5.71
N TYR A 90 9.39 -5.69 5.18
CA TYR A 90 9.77 -4.40 4.59
C TYR A 90 11.00 -4.54 3.68
N ASP A 91 11.42 -3.46 3.02
CA ASP A 91 12.64 -3.43 2.22
C ASP A 91 13.86 -3.35 3.14
N ASP A 92 14.76 -4.33 3.10
CA ASP A 92 15.98 -4.34 3.92
C ASP A 92 16.81 -3.06 3.75
N ALA A 93 16.77 -2.42 2.58
CA ALA A 93 17.45 -1.14 2.36
C ALA A 93 16.98 -0.02 3.32
N LEU A 94 15.75 -0.10 3.86
CA LEU A 94 15.25 0.83 4.88
C LEU A 94 15.98 0.69 6.23
N VAL A 95 16.67 -0.42 6.49
CA VAL A 95 17.43 -0.65 7.72
C VAL A 95 18.92 -0.88 7.47
N GLU A 96 19.33 -1.09 6.22
CA GLU A 96 20.75 -1.26 5.83
C GLU A 96 21.39 0.04 5.30
N ASP A 97 20.61 0.97 4.74
CA ASP A 97 21.12 2.25 4.23
C ASP A 97 20.46 3.45 4.97
N PRO A 98 21.25 4.26 5.71
CA PRO A 98 20.72 5.43 6.41
C PRO A 98 20.15 6.50 5.48
N LYS A 99 20.57 6.53 4.21
CA LYS A 99 20.16 7.52 3.17
C LYS A 99 19.14 6.95 2.16
N TYR A 100 18.59 5.76 2.44
CA TYR A 100 17.66 5.12 1.53
C TYR A 100 16.36 5.92 1.37
N CYS A 101 15.79 6.38 2.48
CA CYS A 101 14.59 7.23 2.55
C CYS A 101 14.67 8.16 3.76
N ASP A 102 13.97 9.29 3.68
CA ASP A 102 13.86 10.27 4.77
C ASP A 102 12.56 10.09 5.57
N ALA A 103 11.50 9.62 4.91
CA ALA A 103 10.19 9.42 5.51
C ALA A 103 9.50 8.18 4.96
N ILE A 104 8.55 7.65 5.73
CA ILE A 104 7.69 6.52 5.36
C ILE A 104 6.21 6.91 5.50
N ILE A 105 5.43 6.73 4.43
CA ILE A 105 3.97 6.91 4.49
C ILE A 105 3.33 5.59 4.90
N VAL A 106 2.45 5.65 5.90
CA VAL A 106 1.75 4.50 6.44
C VAL A 106 0.25 4.74 6.58
N SER A 107 -0.52 3.66 6.54
CA SER A 107 -1.88 3.64 7.06
C SER A 107 -1.88 3.36 8.57
N LEU A 108 -3.06 3.31 9.19
CA LEU A 108 -3.19 2.81 10.56
C LEU A 108 -2.69 1.35 10.69
N GLU A 109 -2.96 0.52 9.67
CA GLU A 109 -2.58 -0.90 9.65
C GLU A 109 -1.07 -1.10 9.59
N THR A 110 -0.37 -0.29 8.79
CA THR A 110 1.08 -0.45 8.54
C THR A 110 1.96 0.42 9.43
N ARG A 111 1.37 1.21 10.34
CA ARG A 111 2.14 2.04 11.29
C ARG A 111 3.04 1.20 12.21
N PRO A 112 2.59 0.09 12.82
CA PRO A 112 3.44 -0.71 13.70
C PRO A 112 4.69 -1.23 12.99
N ASP A 113 4.62 -1.51 11.69
CA ASP A 113 5.78 -1.97 10.93
C ASP A 113 6.80 -0.85 10.69
N ALA A 114 6.34 0.39 10.46
CA ALA A 114 7.23 1.55 10.42
C ALA A 114 7.91 1.82 11.76
N GLU A 115 7.21 1.60 12.87
CA GLU A 115 7.80 1.71 14.22
C GLU A 115 8.89 0.64 14.41
N LYS A 116 8.65 -0.63 14.03
CA LYS A 116 9.66 -1.70 14.05
C LYS A 116 10.87 -1.38 13.16
N ILE A 117 10.66 -0.78 11.99
CA ILE A 117 11.75 -0.32 11.11
C ILE A 117 12.62 0.70 11.85
N ASN A 118 12.00 1.69 12.49
CA ASN A 118 12.71 2.71 13.26
C ASN A 118 13.45 2.14 14.47
N GLU A 119 12.90 1.12 15.14
CA GLU A 119 13.63 0.40 16.19
C GLU A 119 14.89 -0.28 15.65
N LYS A 120 14.80 -0.94 14.48
CA LYS A 120 15.96 -1.58 13.84
C LYS A 120 17.00 -0.55 13.38
N ARG A 121 16.57 0.58 12.82
CA ARG A 121 17.44 1.72 12.46
C ARG A 121 18.16 2.27 13.70
N LYS A 122 17.44 2.48 14.80
CA LYS A 122 18.00 2.94 16.07
C LYS A 122 19.08 1.99 16.62
N LYS A 123 18.84 0.67 16.57
CA LYS A 123 19.83 -0.35 17.00
C LYS A 123 21.14 -0.28 16.19
N LYS A 124 21.10 0.24 14.97
CA LYS A 124 22.27 0.46 14.11
C LYS A 124 22.85 1.87 14.17
N GLY A 125 22.28 2.76 14.99
CA GLY A 125 22.70 4.16 15.05
C GLY A 125 22.25 5.00 13.85
N PHE A 126 21.28 4.54 13.06
CA PHE A 126 20.73 5.30 11.93
C PHE A 126 19.61 6.23 12.40
N PRO A 127 19.45 7.41 11.77
CA PRO A 127 18.35 8.31 12.10
C PRO A 127 17.00 7.64 11.79
N PRO A 128 15.96 7.83 12.62
CA PRO A 128 14.64 7.29 12.33
C PRO A 128 14.06 7.95 11.06
N LEU A 129 13.25 7.19 10.32
CA LEU A 129 12.41 7.74 9.26
C LEU A 129 11.29 8.56 9.90
N GLU A 130 10.95 9.71 9.29
CA GLU A 130 9.71 10.40 9.64
C GLU A 130 8.52 9.53 9.27
N ILE A 131 7.69 9.15 10.24
CA ILE A 131 6.47 8.38 10.00
C ILE A 131 5.32 9.35 9.71
N ILE A 132 4.78 9.28 8.50
CA ILE A 132 3.64 10.10 8.07
C ILE A 132 2.43 9.18 7.91
N GLN A 133 1.55 9.21 8.89
CA GLN A 133 0.35 8.38 8.88
C GLN A 133 -0.81 9.10 8.18
N ILE A 134 -1.44 8.41 7.22
CA ILE A 134 -2.71 8.85 6.64
C ILE A 134 -3.90 8.31 7.44
N LYS A 135 -5.01 9.04 7.39
CA LYS A 135 -6.29 8.53 7.90
C LYS A 135 -6.79 7.39 7.01
N THR A 136 -7.41 6.39 7.63
CA THR A 136 -8.11 5.33 6.89
C THR A 136 -9.22 5.95 6.05
N VAL A 137 -9.27 5.58 4.76
CA VAL A 137 -10.33 6.02 3.86
C VAL A 137 -11.53 5.09 4.02
N LEU A 138 -12.68 5.65 4.40
CA LEU A 138 -13.93 4.93 4.64
C LEU A 138 -14.85 5.00 3.42
N ALA A 139 -15.60 3.93 3.19
CA ALA A 139 -16.73 3.91 2.28
C ALA A 139 -17.96 4.59 2.91
N LYS A 140 -19.05 4.73 2.14
CA LYS A 140 -20.30 5.36 2.62
C LYS A 140 -20.97 4.62 3.79
N ASP A 141 -20.69 3.34 3.96
CA ASP A 141 -21.14 2.53 5.11
C ASP A 141 -20.26 2.71 6.36
N GLY A 142 -19.25 3.59 6.32
CA GLY A 142 -18.35 3.84 7.44
C GLY A 142 -17.27 2.77 7.64
N LEU A 143 -17.24 1.72 6.81
CA LEU A 143 -16.21 0.69 6.86
C LEU A 143 -15.03 1.04 5.93
N PRO A 144 -13.80 0.56 6.22
CA PRO A 144 -12.64 0.81 5.35
C PRO A 144 -12.86 0.36 3.91
N VAL A 145 -12.35 1.15 2.95
CA VAL A 145 -12.30 0.76 1.53
C VAL A 145 -11.20 -0.27 1.34
N SER A 146 -11.52 -1.40 0.70
CA SER A 146 -10.53 -2.41 0.34
C SER A 146 -10.84 -3.06 -1.00
N SER A 147 -9.80 -3.59 -1.64
CA SER A 147 -9.93 -4.28 -2.94
C SER A 147 -10.77 -5.54 -2.86
N SER A 148 -10.77 -6.23 -1.71
CA SER A 148 -11.62 -7.42 -1.50
C SER A 148 -13.10 -7.05 -1.54
N ARG A 149 -13.51 -5.98 -0.85
CA ARG A 149 -14.90 -5.49 -0.86
C ARG A 149 -15.36 -5.07 -2.24
N ILE A 150 -14.47 -4.45 -3.01
CA ILE A 150 -14.76 -4.08 -4.40
C ILE A 150 -14.94 -5.31 -5.29
N ARG A 151 -14.09 -6.33 -5.15
CA ARG A 151 -14.23 -7.58 -5.91
C ARG A 151 -15.49 -8.38 -5.53
N LYS A 152 -15.92 -8.30 -4.28
CA LYS A 152 -17.17 -8.91 -3.80
C LYS A 152 -18.43 -8.15 -4.26
N GLY A 153 -18.26 -6.92 -4.75
CA GLY A 153 -19.36 -6.07 -5.18
C GLY A 153 -20.06 -5.35 -4.03
N ASP A 154 -19.43 -5.24 -2.86
CA ASP A 154 -20.00 -4.50 -1.72
C ASP A 154 -19.98 -2.99 -2.00
N ILE A 155 -18.87 -2.50 -2.57
CA ILE A 155 -18.59 -1.08 -2.85
C ILE A 155 -17.87 -0.90 -4.19
N ASP A 156 -17.95 0.28 -4.78
CA ASP A 156 -17.12 0.65 -5.93
C ASP A 156 -15.73 1.16 -5.51
N ARG A 157 -14.88 1.51 -6.49
CA ARG A 157 -13.51 2.02 -6.25
C ARG A 157 -13.47 3.35 -5.50
N ARG A 158 -14.59 4.07 -5.45
CA ARG A 158 -14.77 5.36 -4.74
C ARG A 158 -15.47 5.18 -3.39
N GLY A 159 -15.76 3.95 -2.96
CA GLY A 159 -16.42 3.68 -1.69
C GLY A 159 -17.92 3.94 -1.71
N ASN A 160 -18.56 4.04 -2.87
CA ASN A 160 -20.02 4.01 -2.97
C ASN A 160 -20.50 2.57 -2.77
N ILE A 161 -21.56 2.38 -1.98
CA ILE A 161 -22.18 1.07 -1.79
C ILE A 161 -22.83 0.64 -3.10
N LEU A 162 -22.59 -0.60 -3.51
CA LEU A 162 -23.16 -1.19 -4.74
C LEU A 162 -24.33 -2.14 -4.46
N MET A 163 -24.43 -2.67 -3.25
CA MET A 163 -25.63 -3.37 -2.81
C MET A 163 -26.62 -2.38 -2.18
N GLU A 164 -27.69 -2.06 -2.92
CA GLU A 164 -28.92 -1.59 -2.28
C GLU A 164 -29.52 -2.73 -1.46
N ASP A 165 -30.15 -2.33 -0.36
CA ASP A 165 -30.72 -3.14 0.69
C ASP A 165 -31.54 -4.34 0.16
N ARG A 166 -30.99 -5.57 0.27
CA ARG A 166 -31.73 -6.81 -0.01
C ARG A 166 -32.80 -7.11 1.05
N THR A 167 -32.98 -6.26 2.05
CA THR A 167 -33.94 -6.47 3.14
C THR A 167 -35.36 -5.96 2.81
N LEU A 168 -35.61 -5.41 1.61
CA LEU A 168 -36.95 -4.94 1.19
C LEU A 168 -37.67 -5.83 0.16
N LEU A 169 -37.15 -7.03 -0.17
CA LEU A 169 -37.83 -7.96 -1.09
C LEU A 169 -38.60 -9.10 -0.41
N ASN A 170 -38.78 -9.06 0.91
CA ASN A 170 -39.59 -10.02 1.67
C ASN A 170 -40.66 -9.32 2.52
N VAL A 171 -41.52 -8.51 1.89
CA VAL A 171 -42.81 -8.11 2.47
C VAL A 171 -43.92 -8.48 1.50
#